data_AF-A0A816SH10-F1
#
_entry.id   AF-A0A816SH10-F1
#
_cell.length_a   1.000
_cell.length_b   1.000
_cell.length_c   1.000
_cell.angle_alpha   90.00
_cell.angle_beta   90.00
_cell.angle_gamma   90.00
#
_symmetry.space_group_name_H-M   'P 1'
#
loop_
_entity.id
_entity.type
_entity.pdbx_description
1 polymer ?
#
loop_
_entity_poly.entity_id
_entity_poly.type
_entity_poly.pdbx_seq_one_letter_code
_entity_poly.pdbx_strand_id
1 'polypeptide(L)'
;MACIAGFLYMPAGRSARSFWVGTDQIRSNLSIISCGWFGRIILYVNYIVSVFTSLLWIHPLADILVKRSSNAGGLVGNVGFSTSDFGRFRVLCLLLSGLLQAMAVRPNLQMFLNEAVLSWYQRLHGSKTPDLEFSRAKMFLHNHYLCLVALQFVAPSVLVIIFLGLSQIDLGSFAVSQLVCGSLPCSEFVGQVGLLMSWWVLFVWSAFASASLVFYRRGVLYVS
;
A
#
# COMPACT_ATOMS: atom_id res chain seq x y z
N MET A 1 13.01 13.01 0.32
CA MET A 1 11.62 12.75 0.79
C MET A 1 10.57 13.16 -0.25
N ALA A 2 10.55 14.40 -0.74
CA ALA A 2 9.55 14.86 -1.72
C ALA A 2 9.57 14.11 -3.07
N CYS A 3 10.74 13.80 -3.63
CA CYS A 3 10.83 13.05 -4.89
C CYS A 3 10.24 11.63 -4.77
N ILE A 4 10.55 10.94 -3.66
CA ILE A 4 10.01 9.59 -3.37
C ILE A 4 8.48 9.66 -3.19
N ALA A 5 7.97 10.71 -2.53
CA ALA A 5 6.54 10.93 -2.40
C ALA A 5 5.85 11.20 -3.75
N GLY A 6 6.48 11.95 -4.65
CA GLY A 6 5.99 12.17 -6.02
C GLY A 6 5.94 10.86 -6.82
N PHE A 7 6.97 10.01 -6.72
CA PHE A 7 6.97 8.70 -7.35
C PHE A 7 5.90 7.76 -6.77
N LEU A 8 5.60 7.86 -5.47
CA LEU A 8 4.60 7.03 -4.78
C LEU A 8 3.16 7.54 -4.92
N TYR A 9 2.96 8.79 -5.30
CA TYR A 9 1.63 9.38 -5.51
C TYR A 9 0.86 8.64 -6.62
N MET A 10 1.52 8.42 -7.75
CA MET A 10 0.94 7.79 -8.93
C MET A 10 0.53 6.32 -8.68
N PRO A 11 1.31 5.45 -8.00
CA PRO A 11 0.85 4.13 -7.56
C PRO A 11 -0.26 4.16 -6.53
N ALA A 12 -0.18 5.06 -5.55
CA ALA A 12 -1.20 5.16 -4.51
C ALA A 12 -2.57 5.54 -5.12
N GLY A 13 -2.59 6.51 -6.04
CA GLY A 13 -3.81 6.90 -6.76
C GLY A 13 -4.40 5.77 -7.60
N ARG A 14 -3.55 5.02 -8.32
CA ARG A 14 -3.99 3.84 -9.10
C ARG A 14 -4.52 2.73 -8.21
N SER A 15 -3.88 2.48 -7.07
CA SER A 15 -4.33 1.46 -6.10
C SER A 15 -5.63 1.86 -5.40
N ALA A 16 -5.83 3.15 -5.13
CA ALA A 16 -7.09 3.64 -4.59
C ALA A 16 -8.23 3.51 -5.62
N ARG A 17 -7.94 3.74 -6.90
CA ARG A 17 -8.91 3.54 -7.99
C ARG A 17 -9.32 2.07 -8.11
N SER A 18 -8.36 1.13 -8.15
CA SER A 18 -8.67 -0.29 -8.18
C SER A 18 -9.44 -0.74 -6.94
N PHE A 19 -9.06 -0.27 -5.75
CA PHE A 19 -9.81 -0.52 -4.53
C PHE A 19 -11.25 -0.02 -4.64
N TRP A 20 -11.45 1.21 -5.11
CA TRP A 20 -12.76 1.83 -5.28
C TRP A 20 -13.67 1.03 -6.21
N VAL A 21 -13.21 0.75 -7.44
CA VAL A 21 -14.02 0.02 -8.43
C VAL A 21 -14.31 -1.42 -7.94
N GLY A 22 -13.39 -2.04 -7.19
CA GLY A 22 -13.54 -3.41 -6.70
C GLY A 22 -14.49 -3.59 -5.52
N THR A 23 -14.66 -2.53 -4.72
CA THR A 23 -15.40 -2.56 -3.45
C THR A 23 -16.71 -1.79 -3.46
N ASP A 24 -16.79 -0.66 -4.17
CA ASP A 24 -17.90 0.30 -4.09
C ASP A 24 -18.48 0.57 -5.50
N GLN A 25 -19.26 -0.39 -6.02
CA GLN A 25 -19.92 -0.26 -7.32
C GLN A 25 -21.26 0.48 -7.17
N ILE A 26 -21.22 1.81 -7.20
CA ILE A 26 -22.42 2.64 -6.99
C ILE A 26 -23.39 2.63 -8.21
N ARG A 27 -23.07 2.03 -9.36
CA ARG A 27 -23.94 2.13 -10.57
C ARG A 27 -24.34 0.87 -11.31
N SER A 28 -23.73 -0.27 -11.05
CA SER A 28 -24.12 -1.52 -11.72
C SER A 28 -23.49 -2.70 -11.02
N ASN A 29 -24.29 -3.55 -10.37
CA ASN A 29 -23.87 -4.83 -9.82
C ASN A 29 -23.66 -5.84 -10.97
N LEU A 30 -22.65 -5.56 -11.79
CA LEU A 30 -22.22 -6.43 -12.87
C LEU A 30 -21.24 -7.43 -12.26
N SER A 31 -21.69 -8.67 -12.13
CA SER A 31 -20.89 -9.82 -11.67
C SER A 31 -19.59 -9.99 -12.46
N ILE A 32 -19.55 -9.51 -13.70
CA ILE A 32 -18.38 -9.56 -14.59
C ILE A 32 -17.23 -8.64 -14.11
N ILE A 33 -17.52 -7.63 -13.28
CA ILE A 33 -16.54 -6.64 -12.79
C ILE A 33 -16.15 -6.96 -11.34
N SER A 34 -17.02 -7.61 -10.57
CA SER A 34 -16.73 -7.93 -9.17
C SER A 34 -15.58 -8.92 -9.09
N CYS A 35 -14.47 -8.51 -8.48
CA CYS A 35 -13.50 -9.48 -7.98
C CYS A 35 -14.21 -10.35 -6.94
N GLY A 36 -14.01 -11.67 -6.99
CA GLY A 36 -14.62 -12.60 -6.04
C GLY A 36 -14.38 -12.18 -4.59
N TRP A 37 -15.17 -12.72 -3.66
CA TRP A 37 -15.11 -12.35 -2.24
C TRP A 37 -13.68 -12.38 -1.66
N PHE A 38 -12.86 -13.33 -2.09
CA PHE A 38 -11.45 -13.44 -1.70
C PHE A 38 -10.60 -12.22 -2.06
N GLY A 39 -10.70 -11.71 -3.30
CA GLY A 39 -9.92 -10.54 -3.73
C GLY A 39 -10.36 -9.26 -3.01
N ARG A 40 -11.67 -9.14 -2.72
CA ARG A 40 -12.19 -8.03 -1.91
C ARG A 40 -11.63 -8.06 -0.49
N ILE A 41 -11.60 -9.23 0.16
CA ILE A 41 -11.00 -9.37 1.50
C ILE A 41 -9.54 -8.94 1.47
N ILE A 42 -8.75 -9.42 0.50
CA ILE A 42 -7.32 -9.07 0.40
C ILE A 42 -7.14 -7.55 0.28
N LEU A 43 -7.95 -6.88 -0.54
CA LEU A 43 -7.88 -5.42 -0.70
C LEU A 43 -8.20 -4.68 0.60
N TYR A 44 -9.25 -5.10 1.32
CA TYR A 44 -9.62 -4.50 2.62
C TYR A 44 -8.56 -4.73 3.69
N VAL A 45 -8.11 -5.97 3.85
CA VAL A 45 -7.09 -6.32 4.86
C VAL A 45 -5.79 -5.60 4.55
N ASN A 46 -5.36 -5.53 3.29
CA ASN A 46 -4.17 -4.79 2.89
C ASN A 46 -4.26 -3.30 3.27
N TYR A 47 -5.40 -2.64 3.00
CA TYR A 47 -5.61 -1.25 3.37
C TYR A 47 -5.59 -1.05 4.89
N ILE A 48 -6.36 -1.86 5.63
CA ILE A 48 -6.45 -1.76 7.11
C ILE A 48 -5.09 -1.99 7.76
N VAL A 49 -4.37 -3.05 7.35
CA VAL A 49 -3.04 -3.38 7.88
C VAL A 49 -2.05 -2.27 7.55
N SER A 50 -2.08 -1.72 6.34
CA SER A 50 -1.16 -0.62 5.97
C SER A 50 -1.41 0.65 6.78
N VAL A 51 -2.68 1.03 6.99
CA VAL A 51 -3.04 2.18 7.85
C VAL A 51 -2.61 1.90 9.29
N PHE A 52 -2.94 0.73 9.83
CA PHE A 52 -2.59 0.34 11.19
C PHE A 52 -1.07 0.34 11.41
N THR A 53 -0.29 -0.26 10.51
CA THR A 53 1.17 -0.29 10.59
C THR A 53 1.76 1.12 10.54
N SER A 54 1.20 2.02 9.71
CA SER A 54 1.67 3.40 9.64
C SER A 54 1.42 4.19 10.94
N LEU A 55 0.33 3.86 11.65
CA LEU A 55 -0.07 4.47 12.91
C LEU A 55 0.78 3.99 14.11
N LEU A 56 1.27 2.75 14.11
CA LEU A 56 2.08 2.16 15.20
C LEU A 56 3.39 2.92 15.50
N TRP A 57 3.86 3.71 14.54
CA TRP A 57 5.09 4.49 14.64
C TRP A 57 4.86 5.92 15.15
N ILE A 58 3.60 6.36 15.23
CA ILE A 58 3.23 7.68 15.76
C ILE A 58 3.17 7.58 17.30
N HIS A 59 3.97 8.40 17.99
CA HIS A 59 4.16 8.38 19.46
C HIS A 59 2.88 8.16 20.30
N PRO A 60 1.78 8.92 20.14
CA PRO A 60 0.56 8.74 20.94
C PRO A 60 -0.09 7.36 20.83
N LEU A 61 0.04 6.66 19.70
CA LEU A 61 -0.55 5.32 19.52
C LEU A 61 0.39 4.22 20.01
N ALA A 62 1.69 4.47 19.97
CA ALA A 62 2.68 3.60 20.58
C ALA A 62 2.53 3.56 22.10
N ASP A 63 2.29 4.71 22.75
CA ASP A 63 2.18 4.81 24.20
C ASP A 63 0.93 4.12 24.76
N ILE A 64 -0.16 4.02 23.98
CA ILE A 64 -1.37 3.26 24.35
C ILE A 64 -1.09 1.73 24.36
N LEU A 65 -0.16 1.27 23.53
CA LEU A 65 0.18 -0.15 23.35
C LEU A 65 1.38 -0.60 24.19
N VAL A 66 2.10 0.33 24.84
CA VAL A 66 3.26 0.04 25.69
C VAL A 66 2.85 0.11 27.16
N LYS A 67 3.10 -0.97 27.90
CA LYS A 67 2.82 -1.01 29.34
C LYS A 67 3.78 -0.08 30.09
N ARG A 68 3.28 1.03 30.65
CA ARG A 68 4.07 1.90 31.53
C ARG A 68 4.05 1.33 32.96
N SER A 69 5.22 0.93 33.44
CA SER A 69 5.40 0.40 34.80
C SER A 69 5.38 1.53 35.82
N SER A 70 4.20 2.06 36.17
CA SER A 70 4.06 2.90 37.37
C SER A 70 2.62 2.91 37.87
N ASN A 71 2.47 2.47 39.12
CA ASN A 71 1.29 2.57 39.98
C ASN A 71 0.39 3.80 39.70
N ALA A 72 -0.74 3.58 39.04
CA ALA A 72 -1.92 4.44 39.16
C ALA A 72 -3.15 3.62 38.76
N GLY A 73 -4.05 3.39 39.70
CA GLY A 73 -5.30 2.67 39.49
C GLY A 73 -6.16 3.37 38.43
N GLY A 74 -6.72 2.59 37.52
CA GLY A 74 -7.58 3.11 36.47
C GLY A 74 -7.79 2.14 35.32
N LEU A 75 -8.45 1.02 35.63
CA LEU A 75 -9.28 0.14 34.79
C LEU A 75 -9.45 0.45 33.27
N VAL A 76 -8.38 0.53 32.48
CA VAL A 76 -8.44 0.39 31.02
C VAL A 76 -7.33 -0.56 30.57
N GLY A 77 -7.72 -1.82 30.36
CA GLY A 77 -7.07 -2.80 29.49
C GLY A 77 -5.55 -2.88 29.53
N ASN A 78 -5.02 -3.76 30.38
CA ASN A 78 -3.64 -4.27 30.30
C ASN A 78 -3.47 -5.11 29.01
N VAL A 79 -3.38 -4.45 27.85
CA VAL A 79 -3.08 -5.04 26.53
C VAL A 79 -1.64 -4.74 26.08
N GLY A 80 -0.86 -4.07 26.92
CA GLY A 80 0.44 -3.52 26.53
C GLY A 80 1.53 -4.59 26.41
N PHE A 81 2.18 -4.66 25.24
CA PHE A 81 3.39 -5.47 25.04
C PHE A 81 4.56 -4.90 25.85
N SER A 82 5.52 -5.77 26.20
CA SER A 82 6.82 -5.33 26.71
C SER A 82 7.53 -4.46 25.67
N THR A 83 8.37 -3.51 26.11
CA THR A 83 9.09 -2.61 25.19
C THR A 83 9.96 -3.35 24.17
N SER A 84 10.52 -4.50 24.56
CA SER A 84 11.27 -5.40 23.66
C SER A 84 10.39 -6.09 22.62
N ASP A 85 9.19 -6.54 23.03
CA ASP A 85 8.26 -7.28 22.17
C ASP A 85 7.55 -6.34 21.19
N PHE A 86 7.32 -5.09 21.60
CA PHE A 86 6.73 -4.05 20.76
C PHE A 86 7.63 -3.69 19.56
N GLY A 87 8.96 -3.69 19.74
CA GLY A 87 9.90 -3.52 18.63
C GLY A 87 9.78 -4.65 17.60
N ARG A 88 9.73 -5.91 18.05
CA ARG A 88 9.52 -7.07 17.17
C ARG A 88 8.15 -7.04 16.48
N PHE A 89 7.11 -6.63 17.19
CA PHE A 89 5.77 -6.47 16.65
C PHE A 89 5.71 -5.45 15.51
N ARG A 90 6.36 -4.28 15.67
CA ARG A 90 6.44 -3.26 14.61
C ARG A 90 7.09 -3.79 13.34
N VAL A 91 8.20 -4.51 13.46
CA VAL A 91 8.91 -5.13 12.33
C VAL A 91 8.04 -6.20 11.67
N LEU A 92 7.33 -7.01 12.46
CA LEU A 92 6.39 -8.01 11.96
C LEU A 92 5.21 -7.38 11.20
N CYS A 93 4.66 -6.27 11.70
CA CYS A 93 3.62 -5.51 11.00
C CYS A 93 4.10 -4.90 9.68
N LEU A 94 5.35 -4.41 9.62
CA LEU A 94 5.98 -3.96 8.37
C LEU A 94 6.10 -5.11 7.37
N LEU A 95 6.62 -6.27 7.81
CA LEU A 95 6.75 -7.46 6.97
C LEU A 95 5.39 -7.94 6.44
N LEU A 96 4.40 -8.03 7.33
CA LEU A 96 3.05 -8.42 6.97
C LEU A 96 2.43 -7.46 5.96
N SER A 97 2.60 -6.14 6.15
CA SER A 97 2.11 -5.14 5.19
C SER A 97 2.78 -5.26 3.81
N GLY A 98 4.09 -5.49 3.75
CA GLY A 98 4.80 -5.70 2.49
C GLY A 98 4.33 -6.94 1.73
N LEU A 99 4.12 -8.05 2.44
CA LEU A 99 3.57 -9.29 1.87
C LEU A 99 2.11 -9.13 1.41
N LEU A 100 1.26 -8.47 2.20
CA LEU A 100 -0.12 -8.20 1.78
C LEU A 100 -0.17 -7.31 0.54
N GLN A 101 0.71 -6.31 0.43
CA GLN A 101 0.80 -5.49 -0.78
C GLN A 101 1.20 -6.33 -2.00
N ALA A 102 2.12 -7.29 -1.85
CA ALA A 102 2.49 -8.22 -2.92
C ALA A 102 1.31 -9.12 -3.33
N MET A 103 0.57 -9.67 -2.36
CA MET A 103 -0.63 -10.47 -2.63
C MET A 103 -1.73 -9.64 -3.29
N ALA A 104 -1.85 -8.36 -2.93
CA ALA A 104 -2.82 -7.43 -3.49
C ALA A 104 -2.50 -7.01 -4.95
N VAL A 105 -1.31 -7.29 -5.49
CA VAL A 105 -0.98 -6.97 -6.89
C VAL A 105 -1.92 -7.66 -7.86
N ARG A 106 -2.20 -8.96 -7.65
CA ARG A 106 -3.09 -9.73 -8.52
C ARG A 106 -4.52 -9.16 -8.58
N PRO A 107 -5.23 -8.97 -7.45
CA PRO A 107 -6.58 -8.39 -7.49
C PRO A 107 -6.57 -6.95 -8.01
N ASN A 108 -5.53 -6.15 -7.73
CA ASN A 108 -5.41 -4.79 -8.30
C ASN A 108 -5.28 -4.80 -9.82
N LEU A 109 -4.47 -5.70 -10.38
CA LEU A 109 -4.28 -5.83 -11.83
C LEU A 109 -5.54 -6.37 -12.51
N GLN A 110 -6.19 -7.37 -11.91
CA GLN A 110 -7.48 -7.87 -12.39
C GLN A 110 -8.52 -6.75 -12.43
N MET A 111 -8.54 -5.88 -11.42
CA MET A 111 -9.47 -4.77 -11.39
C MET A 111 -9.21 -3.75 -12.49
N PHE A 112 -7.94 -3.46 -12.79
CA PHE A 112 -7.57 -2.58 -13.89
C PHE A 112 -8.02 -3.13 -15.26
N LEU A 113 -7.91 -4.44 -15.46
CA LEU A 113 -8.42 -5.10 -16.67
C LEU A 113 -9.95 -5.08 -16.73
N ASN A 114 -10.62 -5.33 -15.61
CA ASN A 114 -12.08 -5.29 -15.52
C ASN A 114 -12.63 -3.89 -15.83
N GLU A 115 -11.89 -2.83 -15.45
CA GLU A 115 -12.24 -1.46 -15.79
C GLU A 115 -12.19 -1.20 -17.30
N ALA A 116 -11.19 -1.75 -18.01
CA ALA A 116 -11.13 -1.65 -19.47
C ALA A 116 -12.34 -2.32 -20.13
N VAL A 117 -12.71 -3.52 -19.66
CA VAL A 117 -13.90 -4.25 -20.14
C VAL A 117 -15.19 -3.50 -19.85
N LEU A 118 -15.32 -2.91 -18.66
CA LEU A 118 -16.48 -2.09 -18.31
C LEU A 118 -16.60 -0.88 -19.24
N SER A 119 -15.48 -0.20 -19.51
CA SER A 119 -15.48 0.97 -20.40
C SER A 119 -15.85 0.62 -21.84
N TRP A 120 -15.48 -0.57 -22.30
CA TRP A 120 -15.93 -1.12 -23.57
C TRP A 120 -17.45 -1.42 -23.54
N TYR A 121 -17.93 -2.09 -22.50
CA TYR A 121 -19.35 -2.47 -22.34
C TYR A 121 -20.28 -1.24 -22.25
N GLN A 122 -19.94 -0.27 -21.42
CA GLN A 122 -20.69 0.98 -21.27
C GLN A 122 -20.78 1.75 -22.59
N ARG A 123 -19.72 1.71 -23.40
CA ARG A 123 -19.72 2.39 -24.69
C ARG A 123 -20.48 1.63 -25.76
N LEU A 124 -20.47 0.30 -25.72
CA LEU A 124 -21.27 -0.54 -26.62
C LEU A 124 -22.77 -0.31 -26.43
N HIS A 125 -23.22 -0.12 -25.19
CA HIS A 125 -24.64 0.05 -24.85
C HIS A 125 -25.07 1.49 -24.56
N GLY A 126 -24.13 2.44 -24.45
CA GLY A 126 -24.39 3.83 -24.09
C GLY A 126 -24.67 4.77 -25.26
N SER A 127 -24.30 4.38 -26.50
CA SER A 127 -24.52 5.20 -27.69
C SER A 127 -25.48 4.54 -28.67
N LYS A 128 -26.29 5.37 -29.36
CA LYS A 128 -27.25 4.93 -30.40
C LYS A 128 -26.53 4.35 -31.63
N THR A 129 -25.25 4.72 -31.82
CA THR A 129 -24.33 4.18 -32.83
C THR A 129 -23.05 3.69 -32.14
N PRO A 130 -22.69 2.41 -32.25
CA PRO A 130 -21.51 1.86 -31.58
C PRO A 130 -20.21 2.22 -32.32
N ASP A 131 -19.39 3.10 -31.75
CA ASP A 131 -18.05 3.41 -32.27
C ASP A 131 -17.02 2.35 -31.81
N LEU A 132 -16.98 1.23 -32.54
CA LEU A 132 -16.12 0.09 -32.22
C LEU A 132 -14.61 0.43 -32.29
N GLU A 133 -14.20 1.29 -33.22
CA GLU A 133 -12.79 1.67 -33.43
C GLU A 133 -12.21 2.42 -32.23
N PHE A 134 -12.98 3.34 -31.63
CA PHE A 134 -12.56 4.04 -30.41
C PHE A 134 -12.47 3.09 -29.21
N SER A 135 -13.41 2.15 -29.10
CA SER A 135 -13.41 1.15 -28.02
C SER A 135 -12.18 0.22 -28.11
N ARG A 136 -11.81 -0.16 -29.34
CA ARG A 136 -10.60 -0.94 -29.64
C ARG A 136 -9.34 -0.15 -29.28
N ALA A 137 -9.27 1.13 -29.65
CA ALA A 137 -8.15 2.00 -29.29
C ALA A 137 -7.99 2.16 -27.77
N LYS A 138 -9.09 2.31 -27.01
CA LYS A 138 -9.05 2.37 -25.54
C LYS A 138 -8.55 1.06 -24.93
N MET A 139 -8.93 -0.10 -25.47
CA MET A 139 -8.45 -1.41 -25.02
C MET A 139 -6.96 -1.61 -25.29
N PHE A 140 -6.48 -1.22 -26.48
CA PHE A 140 -5.05 -1.26 -26.80
C PHE A 140 -4.22 -0.35 -25.88
N LEU A 141 -4.75 0.82 -25.53
CA LEU A 141 -4.09 1.73 -24.59
C LEU A 141 -3.94 1.11 -23.20
N HIS A 142 -4.99 0.45 -22.69
CA HIS A 142 -4.93 -0.26 -21.40
C HIS A 142 -3.93 -1.42 -21.44
N ASN A 143 -3.88 -2.16 -22.56
CA ASN A 143 -2.91 -3.23 -22.74
C ASN A 143 -1.47 -2.70 -22.81
N HIS A 144 -1.25 -1.57 -23.48
CA HIS A 144 0.06 -0.93 -23.59
C HIS A 144 0.60 -0.50 -22.22
N TYR A 145 -0.25 0.09 -21.37
CA TYR A 145 0.15 0.52 -20.03
C TYR A 145 0.09 -0.59 -18.96
N LEU A 146 -0.27 -1.82 -19.31
CA LEU A 146 -0.41 -2.92 -18.35
C LEU A 146 0.89 -3.18 -17.60
N CYS A 147 2.02 -3.25 -18.31
CA CYS A 147 3.33 -3.49 -17.70
C CYS A 147 3.71 -2.35 -16.74
N LEU A 148 3.49 -1.10 -17.15
CA LEU A 148 3.77 0.06 -16.32
C LEU A 148 2.92 0.05 -15.04
N VAL A 149 1.62 -0.27 -15.16
CA VAL A 149 0.69 -0.37 -14.03
C VAL A 149 1.07 -1.52 -13.10
N ALA A 150 1.49 -2.67 -13.64
CA ALA A 150 1.97 -3.79 -12.85
C ALA A 150 3.23 -3.43 -12.05
N LEU A 151 4.21 -2.79 -12.68
CA LEU A 151 5.41 -2.28 -12.01
C LEU A 151 5.05 -1.28 -10.91
N GLN A 152 4.08 -0.42 -11.18
CA GLN A 152 3.63 0.59 -10.24
C GLN A 152 2.95 -0.03 -8.99
N PHE A 153 2.18 -1.12 -9.14
CA PHE A 153 1.64 -1.86 -7.99
C PHE A 153 2.70 -2.64 -7.20
N VAL A 154 3.73 -3.16 -7.87
CA VAL A 154 4.81 -3.93 -7.25
C VAL A 154 5.81 -3.03 -6.52
N ALA A 155 6.06 -1.82 -7.04
CA ALA A 155 7.03 -0.87 -6.51
C ALA A 155 6.95 -0.61 -4.99
N PRO A 156 5.78 -0.25 -4.40
CA PRO A 156 5.70 0.00 -2.97
C PRO A 156 6.02 -1.25 -2.13
N SER A 157 5.54 -2.42 -2.55
CA SER A 157 5.81 -3.68 -1.84
C SER A 157 7.31 -4.02 -1.85
N VAL A 158 7.96 -3.92 -3.02
CA VAL A 158 9.39 -4.20 -3.17
C VAL A 158 10.23 -3.22 -2.34
N LEU A 159 9.90 -1.92 -2.36
CA LEU A 159 10.61 -0.92 -1.56
C LEU A 159 10.52 -1.22 -0.06
N VAL A 160 9.33 -1.56 0.44
CA VAL A 160 9.12 -1.88 1.87
C VAL A 160 9.93 -3.11 2.27
N ILE A 161 9.90 -4.18 1.45
CA ILE A 161 10.64 -5.42 1.72
C ILE A 161 12.15 -5.20 1.64
N ILE A 162 12.65 -4.45 0.66
CA ILE A 162 14.08 -4.16 0.52
C ILE A 162 14.56 -3.34 1.72
N PHE A 163 13.88 -2.25 2.10
CA PHE A 163 14.30 -1.43 3.24
C PHE A 163 14.22 -2.20 4.56
N LEU A 164 13.22 -3.08 4.71
CA LEU A 164 13.13 -3.97 5.87
C LEU A 164 14.27 -5.00 5.88
N GLY A 165 14.58 -5.62 4.74
CA GLY A 165 15.69 -6.57 4.60
C GLY A 165 17.03 -5.92 4.92
N LEU A 166 17.29 -4.73 4.36
CA LEU A 166 18.48 -3.93 4.65
C LEU A 166 18.60 -3.58 6.14
N SER A 167 17.48 -3.39 6.85
CA SER A 167 17.50 -3.10 8.29
C SER A 167 17.87 -4.30 9.17
N GLN A 168 17.72 -5.52 8.66
CA GLN A 168 18.01 -6.76 9.40
C GLN A 168 19.39 -7.34 9.09
N ILE A 169 20.04 -6.89 8.02
CA ILE A 169 21.38 -7.35 7.66
C ILE A 169 22.39 -6.69 8.59
N ASP A 170 23.10 -7.50 9.37
CA ASP A 170 24.19 -7.01 10.20
C ASP A 170 25.44 -6.76 9.34
N LEU A 171 25.67 -5.48 9.01
CA LEU A 171 26.75 -5.04 8.11
C LEU A 171 28.15 -5.33 8.66
N GLY A 172 28.28 -5.66 9.95
CA GLY A 172 29.54 -6.06 10.56
C GLY A 172 30.15 -7.34 9.98
N SER A 173 29.35 -8.15 9.27
CA SER A 173 29.82 -9.38 8.60
C SER A 173 30.48 -9.15 7.23
N PHE A 174 30.29 -7.97 6.63
CA PHE A 174 30.82 -7.66 5.30
C PHE A 174 32.14 -6.89 5.40
N ALA A 175 33.21 -7.44 4.81
CA ALA A 175 34.53 -6.81 4.74
C ALA A 175 34.53 -5.43 4.04
N VAL A 176 33.49 -5.12 3.25
CA VAL A 176 33.30 -3.82 2.56
C VAL A 176 32.86 -2.71 3.53
N SER A 177 32.32 -3.05 4.71
CA SER A 177 31.86 -2.07 5.72
C SER A 177 33.00 -1.22 6.30
N GLN A 178 34.19 -1.81 6.39
CA GLN A 178 35.40 -1.19 6.95
C GLN A 178 35.99 -0.10 6.03
N LEU A 179 35.64 -0.13 4.73
CA LEU A 179 36.13 0.79 3.70
C LEU A 179 35.27 2.06 3.56
N VAL A 180 33.98 1.97 3.89
CA VAL A 180 33.03 3.09 3.81
C VAL A 180 32.84 3.79 5.17
N CYS A 181 33.04 3.07 6.28
CA CYS A 181 32.74 3.57 7.61
C CYS A 181 33.97 3.55 8.53
N GLY A 182 34.90 4.49 8.29
CA GLY A 182 36.18 4.54 8.99
C GLY A 182 36.16 5.00 10.46
N SER A 183 35.00 5.34 11.06
CA SER A 183 34.98 5.89 12.44
C SER A 183 33.63 5.96 13.18
N LEU A 184 32.51 5.51 12.60
CA LEU A 184 31.17 5.63 13.22
C LEU A 184 30.46 4.27 13.29
N PRO A 185 29.54 4.04 14.25
CA PRO A 185 28.69 2.84 14.31
C PRO A 185 27.67 2.85 13.15
N CYS A 186 28.13 2.57 11.93
CA CYS A 186 27.33 2.56 10.70
C CYS A 186 26.17 1.57 10.76
N SER A 187 26.36 0.41 11.37
CA SER A 187 25.39 -0.69 11.34
C SER A 187 24.07 -0.27 12.00
N GLU A 188 24.14 0.35 13.18
CA GLU A 188 22.95 0.83 13.89
C GLU A 188 22.25 1.97 13.15
N PHE A 189 23.01 2.87 12.54
CA PHE A 189 22.46 3.96 11.75
C PHE A 189 21.73 3.45 10.49
N VAL A 190 22.35 2.54 9.73
CA VAL A 190 21.75 1.94 8.53
C VAL A 190 20.49 1.16 8.88
N GLY A 191 20.50 0.41 9.99
CA GLY A 191 19.32 -0.29 10.51
C GLY A 191 18.16 0.65 10.81
N GLN A 192 18.40 1.73 11.55
CA GLN A 192 17.38 2.73 11.89
C GLN A 192 16.87 3.49 10.66
N VAL A 193 17.76 3.87 9.74
CA VAL A 193 17.38 4.54 8.48
C VAL A 193 16.54 3.62 7.61
N GLY A 194 16.88 2.32 7.51
CA GLY A 194 16.09 1.34 6.76
C GLY A 194 14.67 1.21 7.30
N LEU A 195 14.51 1.13 8.62
CA LEU A 195 13.18 1.08 9.26
C LEU A 195 12.39 2.37 9.03
N LEU A 196 13.03 3.52 9.17
CA LEU A 196 12.39 4.82 8.94
C LEU A 196 11.93 4.97 7.48
N MET A 197 12.74 4.51 6.52
CA MET A 197 12.40 4.54 5.10
C MET A 197 11.27 3.57 4.76
N SER A 198 11.29 2.35 5.32
CA SER A 198 10.21 1.37 5.15
C SER A 198 8.88 1.90 5.69
N TRP A 199 8.88 2.46 6.91
CA TRP A 199 7.70 3.11 7.48
C TRP A 199 7.25 4.30 6.64
N TRP A 200 8.17 5.16 6.19
CA TRP A 200 7.84 6.35 5.41
C TRP A 200 7.14 6.00 4.09
N VAL A 201 7.62 4.98 3.37
CA VAL A 201 6.97 4.49 2.14
C VAL A 201 5.53 4.06 2.40
N LEU A 202 5.29 3.30 3.47
CA LEU A 202 3.95 2.85 3.85
C LEU A 202 3.03 4.01 4.26
N PHE A 203 3.56 4.94 5.05
CA PHE A 203 2.81 6.11 5.52
C PHE A 203 2.39 7.01 4.36
N VAL A 204 3.31 7.30 3.43
CA VAL A 204 3.02 8.12 2.25
C VAL A 204 2.00 7.43 1.34
N TRP A 205 2.17 6.12 1.12
CA TRP A 205 1.22 5.34 0.32
C TRP A 205 -0.18 5.32 0.97
N SER A 206 -0.29 5.08 2.28
CA SER A 206 -1.57 5.04 2.98
C SER A 206 -2.25 6.41 3.04
N ALA A 207 -1.49 7.49 3.22
CA ALA A 207 -2.00 8.86 3.20
C ALA A 207 -2.56 9.23 1.81
N PHE A 208 -1.84 8.94 0.73
CA PHE A 208 -2.34 9.22 -0.62
C PHE A 208 -3.51 8.32 -1.01
N ALA A 209 -3.49 7.03 -0.63
CA ALA A 209 -4.58 6.12 -0.89
C ALA A 209 -5.86 6.56 -0.17
N SER A 210 -5.78 6.92 1.12
CA SER A 210 -6.92 7.41 1.90
C SER A 210 -7.47 8.73 1.36
N ALA A 211 -6.61 9.70 1.04
CA ALA A 211 -7.03 10.95 0.40
C ALA A 211 -7.75 10.70 -0.93
N SER A 212 -7.20 9.84 -1.79
CA SER A 212 -7.81 9.47 -3.08
C SER A 212 -9.18 8.81 -2.90
N LEU A 213 -9.33 7.90 -1.94
CA LEU A 213 -10.61 7.26 -1.64
C LEU A 213 -11.67 8.26 -1.14
N VAL A 214 -11.29 9.25 -0.34
CA VAL A 214 -12.19 10.33 0.08
C VAL A 214 -12.65 11.15 -1.12
N PHE A 215 -11.75 11.49 -2.04
CA PHE A 215 -12.12 12.21 -3.26
C PHE A 215 -13.05 11.41 -4.18
N TYR A 216 -12.85 10.09 -4.30
CA TYR A 216 -13.79 9.22 -5.01
C TYR A 216 -15.16 9.16 -4.33
N ARG A 217 -15.21 9.05 -3.00
CA ARG A 217 -16.48 9.07 -2.21
C ARG A 217 -17.25 10.38 -2.35
N ARG A 218 -16.53 11.50 -2.39
CA ARG A 218 -17.13 12.84 -2.53
C ARG A 218 -17.53 13.18 -3.97
N GLY A 219 -17.28 12.29 -4.94
CA GLY A 219 -17.61 12.49 -6.34
C GLY A 219 -16.79 13.57 -7.03
N VAL A 220 -15.67 14.00 -6.43
CA VAL A 220 -14.77 15.04 -7.00
C VAL A 220 -13.90 14.44 -8.11
N LEU A 221 -13.48 13.18 -7.94
CA LEU A 221 -12.79 12.42 -8.98
C LEU A 221 -13.81 11.57 -9.74
N TYR A 222 -14.09 11.95 -10.99
CA TYR A 222 -14.95 11.18 -11.88
C TYR A 222 -14.20 9.97 -12.45
N VAL A 223 -14.85 8.80 -12.38
CA VAL A 223 -14.46 7.61 -13.13
C VAL A 223 -15.11 7.71 -14.52
N SER A 224 -14.32 8.06 -15.54
CA SER A 224 -14.70 8.06 -16.96
C SER A 224 -13.91 7.02 -17.76
#